data_AF-A0A6I1NHX3-F1
#
_entry.id   AF-A0A6I1NHX3-F1
#
_cell.length_a   1.000
_cell.length_b   1.000
_cell.length_c   1.000
_cell.angle_alpha   90.00
_cell.angle_beta   90.00
_cell.angle_gamma   90.00
#
_symmetry.space_group_name_H-M   'P 1'
#
loop_
_entity.id
_entity.type
_entity.pdbx_description
1 polymer ?
#
loop_
_entity_poly.entity_id
_entity_poly.type
_entity_poly.pdbx_seq_one_letter_code
_entity_poly.pdbx_strand_id
1 'polypeptide(L)'
;MNEFQLSFLSTEASSFDINAVDDGVIRAATHIEGPVASVLAQRSVDDWVFGLGFTNWKSVIDHALLTGHFELYDGEDGVLGLRKHGHRYAPIPRLPAAGAVYVQRRLLAVAAERKLSPGRHERMVPSPTGDFWHKCVIENGICDLTIKQNGLVVRAAIQIDQLNFSDTDKNDPDHLGAQLERTLSQAGAQDGPVLEAGCKSLAAYILRVAQGVR
;
A
#
# COMPACT_ATOMS: atom_id res chain seq x y z
N MET A 1 19.82 -15.45 -56.89
CA MET A 1 19.55 -15.95 -55.53
C MET A 1 20.50 -15.21 -54.61
N ASN A 2 19.97 -14.34 -53.73
CA ASN A 2 20.77 -13.53 -52.79
C ASN A 2 20.94 -14.30 -51.48
N GLU A 3 22.18 -14.55 -51.08
CA GLU A 3 22.53 -14.98 -49.72
C GLU A 3 22.67 -13.73 -48.84
N PHE A 4 21.74 -13.54 -47.91
CA PHE A 4 21.88 -12.59 -46.82
C PHE A 4 22.69 -13.26 -45.69
N GLN A 5 23.99 -13.02 -45.65
CA GLN A 5 24.81 -13.33 -44.46
C GLN A 5 24.54 -12.28 -43.38
N LEU A 6 23.99 -12.72 -42.25
CA LEU A 6 23.87 -11.95 -41.02
C LEU A 6 25.27 -11.81 -40.38
N SER A 7 25.93 -10.67 -40.62
CA SER A 7 27.17 -10.30 -39.92
C SER A 7 26.85 -9.65 -38.58
N PHE A 8 26.53 -10.47 -37.57
CA PHE A 8 26.53 -10.02 -36.18
C PHE A 8 27.10 -11.15 -35.35
N LEU A 9 28.35 -10.99 -34.92
CA LEU A 9 28.97 -11.51 -33.69
C LEU A 9 30.45 -11.16 -33.77
N SER A 10 30.83 -10.02 -33.17
CA SER A 10 32.22 -9.77 -32.81
C SER A 10 32.65 -10.86 -31.82
N THR A 11 33.73 -11.58 -32.14
CA THR A 11 34.35 -12.61 -31.29
C THR A 11 35.39 -12.01 -30.34
N GLU A 12 35.19 -10.79 -29.88
CA GLU A 12 36.00 -10.24 -28.79
C GLU A 12 35.39 -10.67 -27.45
N ALA A 13 36.22 -11.29 -26.60
CA ALA A 13 35.82 -11.63 -25.25
C ALA A 13 35.43 -10.35 -24.51
N SER A 14 34.17 -10.21 -24.11
CA SER A 14 33.75 -9.11 -23.23
C SER A 14 34.57 -9.22 -21.94
N SER A 15 35.33 -8.18 -21.61
CA SER A 15 36.20 -8.11 -20.42
C SER A 15 35.42 -7.96 -19.11
N PHE A 16 34.22 -8.53 -19.03
CA PHE A 16 33.36 -8.46 -17.87
C PHE A 16 33.88 -9.47 -16.83
N ASP A 17 34.73 -8.97 -15.92
CA ASP A 17 35.23 -9.74 -14.80
C ASP A 17 34.14 -9.87 -13.73
N ILE A 18 33.56 -11.06 -13.63
CA ILE A 18 32.50 -11.40 -12.66
C ILE A 18 33.04 -11.32 -11.22
N ASN A 19 34.37 -11.33 -11.03
CA ASN A 19 35.03 -11.22 -9.72
C ASN A 19 35.58 -9.82 -9.45
N ALA A 20 35.30 -8.82 -10.30
CA ALA A 20 35.55 -7.43 -9.95
C ALA A 20 34.59 -7.05 -8.82
N VAL A 21 35.03 -7.28 -7.58
CA VAL A 21 34.43 -6.71 -6.38
C VAL A 21 34.69 -5.22 -6.49
N ASP A 22 33.79 -4.53 -7.20
CA ASP A 22 33.67 -3.09 -7.09
C ASP A 22 33.34 -2.86 -5.62
N ASP A 23 34.31 -2.33 -4.86
CA ASP A 23 34.14 -1.79 -3.49
C ASP A 23 33.23 -0.53 -3.55
N GLY A 24 32.15 -0.63 -4.33
CA GLY A 24 31.08 0.33 -4.42
C GLY A 24 30.47 0.42 -3.03
N VAL A 25 30.91 1.44 -2.31
CA VAL A 25 30.32 1.88 -1.05
C VAL A 25 28.80 1.77 -1.18
N ILE A 26 28.20 0.80 -0.49
CA ILE A 26 26.75 0.72 -0.34
C ILE A 26 26.39 1.94 0.51
N ARG A 27 26.17 3.08 -0.16
CA ARG A 27 25.69 4.29 0.49
C ARG A 27 24.32 3.92 1.06
N ALA A 28 24.18 4.05 2.38
CA ALA A 28 22.88 3.99 3.02
C ALA A 28 21.95 4.93 2.25
N ALA A 29 20.86 4.36 1.70
CA ALA A 29 19.96 5.09 0.82
C ALA A 29 19.50 6.37 1.54
N THR A 30 19.96 7.50 1.02
CA THR A 30 19.48 8.83 1.37
C THR A 30 18.04 8.91 0.88
N HIS A 31 17.13 9.34 1.78
CA HIS A 31 15.69 9.54 1.57
C HIS A 31 15.22 9.42 0.10
N ILE A 32 14.68 8.25 -0.25
CA ILE A 32 14.05 8.05 -1.55
C ILE A 32 12.62 8.60 -1.44
N GLU A 33 12.43 9.84 -1.88
CA GLU A 33 11.10 10.44 -2.05
C GLU A 33 10.47 9.92 -3.35
N GLY A 34 9.27 9.33 -3.25
CA GLY A 34 8.53 8.82 -4.39
C GLY A 34 7.32 7.99 -3.96
N PRO A 35 6.46 7.56 -4.90
CA PRO A 35 5.39 6.62 -4.61
C PRO A 35 5.97 5.39 -3.89
N VAL A 36 5.33 4.97 -2.80
CA VAL A 36 5.82 3.88 -1.92
C VAL A 36 6.24 2.63 -2.71
N ALA A 37 5.47 2.27 -3.75
CA ALA A 37 5.79 1.16 -4.64
C ALA A 37 7.16 1.31 -5.32
N SER A 38 7.49 2.51 -5.81
CA SER A 38 8.77 2.80 -6.45
C SER A 38 9.93 2.72 -5.47
N VAL A 39 9.73 3.22 -4.23
CA VAL A 39 10.74 3.11 -3.16
C VAL A 39 11.06 1.65 -2.87
N LEU A 40 10.04 0.81 -2.73
CA LEU A 40 10.22 -0.63 -2.47
C LEU A 40 10.80 -1.38 -3.66
N ALA A 41 10.52 -0.95 -4.90
CA ALA A 41 11.08 -1.54 -6.10
C ALA A 41 12.58 -1.28 -6.28
N GLN A 42 13.08 -0.16 -5.74
CA GLN A 42 14.50 0.19 -5.77
C GLN A 42 15.33 -0.50 -4.67
N ARG A 43 14.67 -1.08 -3.65
CA ARG A 43 15.36 -1.74 -2.53
C ARG A 43 15.52 -3.23 -2.82
N SER A 44 16.74 -3.62 -3.16
CA SER A 44 17.09 -5.01 -3.38
C SER A 44 16.99 -5.84 -2.10
N VAL A 45 16.69 -7.12 -2.27
CA VAL A 45 16.66 -8.14 -1.21
C VAL A 45 16.99 -9.49 -1.83
N ASP A 46 17.79 -10.29 -1.14
CA ASP A 46 17.98 -11.70 -1.47
C ASP A 46 16.92 -12.51 -0.73
N ASP A 47 15.88 -12.93 -1.44
CA ASP A 47 14.75 -13.63 -0.85
C ASP A 47 14.92 -15.15 -0.95
N TRP A 48 15.33 -15.74 0.16
CA TRP A 48 15.36 -17.19 0.34
C TRP A 48 14.07 -17.74 0.95
N VAL A 49 13.17 -16.88 1.45
CA VAL A 49 11.97 -17.33 2.15
C VAL A 49 10.91 -17.78 1.17
N PHE A 50 10.66 -17.02 0.10
CA PHE A 50 9.78 -17.45 -0.97
C PHE A 50 10.51 -18.04 -2.19
N GLY A 51 11.85 -18.05 -2.16
CA GLY A 51 12.67 -18.62 -3.22
C GLY A 51 12.71 -17.77 -4.48
N LEU A 52 12.51 -16.45 -4.36
CA LEU A 52 12.59 -15.51 -5.49
C LEU A 52 14.06 -15.15 -5.85
N GLY A 53 15.02 -15.48 -4.99
CA GLY A 53 16.43 -15.13 -5.16
C GLY A 53 16.68 -13.62 -5.05
N PHE A 54 17.66 -13.10 -5.78
CA PHE A 54 17.94 -11.66 -5.82
C PHE A 54 16.82 -10.89 -6.52
N THR A 55 16.02 -10.18 -5.74
CA THR A 55 14.87 -9.39 -6.20
C THR A 55 14.78 -8.06 -5.46
N ASN A 56 13.59 -7.46 -5.37
CA ASN A 56 13.31 -6.26 -4.59
C ASN A 56 12.13 -6.46 -3.62
N TRP A 57 12.04 -5.60 -2.61
CA TRP A 57 11.02 -5.69 -1.57
C TRP A 57 9.59 -5.59 -2.09
N LYS A 58 9.35 -4.81 -3.16
CA LYS A 58 8.02 -4.74 -3.78
C LYS A 58 7.61 -6.13 -4.31
N SER A 59 8.49 -6.80 -5.04
CA SER A 59 8.24 -8.14 -5.58
C SER A 59 8.00 -9.18 -4.48
N VAL A 60 8.78 -9.13 -3.40
CA VAL A 60 8.60 -10.04 -2.25
C VAL A 60 7.24 -9.84 -1.58
N ILE A 61 6.83 -8.58 -1.34
CA ILE A 61 5.53 -8.28 -0.73
C ILE A 61 4.39 -8.66 -1.68
N ASP A 62 4.49 -8.33 -2.96
CA ASP A 62 3.48 -8.72 -3.95
C ASP A 62 3.31 -10.25 -4.00
N HIS A 63 4.43 -11.00 -4.00
CA HIS A 63 4.39 -12.46 -3.95
C HIS A 63 3.78 -13.01 -2.65
N ALA A 64 4.11 -12.41 -1.51
CA ALA A 64 3.52 -12.77 -0.22
C ALA A 64 1.99 -12.57 -0.25
N LEU A 65 1.50 -11.44 -0.78
CA LEU A 65 0.07 -11.17 -0.94
C LEU A 65 -0.60 -12.15 -1.91
N LEU A 66 0.03 -12.45 -3.07
CA LEU A 66 -0.48 -13.44 -4.02
C LEU A 66 -0.64 -14.84 -3.40
N THR A 67 0.23 -15.19 -2.45
CA THR A 67 0.24 -16.48 -1.75
C THR A 67 -0.58 -16.50 -0.45
N GLY A 68 -1.35 -15.43 -0.18
CA GLY A 68 -2.34 -15.37 0.91
C GLY A 68 -1.82 -14.80 2.24
N HIS A 69 -0.70 -14.09 2.25
CA HIS A 69 -0.15 -13.45 3.45
C HIS A 69 -0.74 -12.05 3.63
N PHE A 70 -1.91 -11.96 4.28
CA PHE A 70 -2.66 -10.70 4.41
C PHE A 70 -2.62 -10.07 5.80
N GLU A 71 -2.03 -10.75 6.80
CA GLU A 71 -2.05 -10.27 8.18
C GLU A 71 -0.79 -9.48 8.52
N LEU A 72 -0.95 -8.18 8.78
CA LEU A 72 0.05 -7.38 9.47
C LEU A 72 0.03 -7.71 10.97
N TYR A 73 1.19 -7.99 11.55
CA TYR A 73 1.33 -8.29 12.97
C TYR A 73 2.46 -7.47 13.61
N ASP A 74 2.38 -7.26 14.92
CA ASP A 74 3.36 -6.47 15.66
C ASP A 74 4.60 -7.33 15.93
N GLY A 75 5.74 -6.93 15.35
CA GLY A 75 7.03 -7.56 15.58
C GLY A 75 7.69 -7.07 16.88
N GLU A 76 8.79 -7.72 17.26
CA GLU A 76 9.47 -7.48 18.54
C GLU A 76 10.09 -6.07 18.66
N ASP A 77 10.42 -5.43 17.53
CA ASP A 77 11.10 -4.13 17.49
C ASP A 77 10.15 -2.94 17.22
N GLY A 78 8.84 -3.12 17.38
CA GLY A 78 7.84 -2.11 16.98
C GLY A 78 7.74 -1.92 15.46
N VAL A 79 8.31 -2.85 14.69
CA VAL A 79 8.18 -2.91 13.24
C VAL A 79 7.15 -3.98 12.89
N LEU A 80 6.29 -3.68 11.93
CA LEU A 80 5.27 -4.61 11.48
C LEU A 80 5.87 -5.73 10.63
N GLY A 81 5.40 -6.96 10.82
CA GLY A 81 5.67 -8.11 9.96
C GLY A 81 4.44 -8.49 9.13
N LEU A 82 4.62 -9.39 8.16
CA LEU A 82 3.55 -9.92 7.30
C LEU A 82 3.49 -11.44 7.39
N ARG A 83 2.28 -11.97 7.62
CA ARG A 83 2.02 -13.41 7.73
C ARG A 83 0.66 -13.83 7.17
N LYS A 84 0.42 -15.14 7.15
CA LYS A 84 -0.92 -15.68 6.89
C LYS A 84 -1.78 -15.56 8.14
N HIS A 85 -3.07 -15.31 7.94
CA HIS A 85 -4.01 -15.15 9.03
C HIS A 85 -4.04 -16.38 9.96
N GLY A 86 -3.80 -16.17 11.26
CA GLY A 86 -3.84 -17.24 12.25
C GLY A 86 -2.62 -18.17 12.26
N HIS A 87 -1.64 -17.94 11.41
CA HIS A 87 -0.37 -18.67 11.44
C HIS A 87 0.62 -18.00 12.39
N ARG A 88 1.41 -18.80 13.11
CA ARG A 88 2.52 -18.28 13.94
C ARG A 88 3.75 -17.96 13.12
N TYR A 89 4.01 -18.75 12.08
CA TYR A 89 5.14 -18.52 11.18
C TYR A 89 4.86 -17.30 10.30
N ALA A 90 5.84 -16.40 10.25
CA ALA A 90 5.81 -15.20 9.45
C ALA A 90 6.96 -15.23 8.45
N PRO A 91 6.68 -15.34 7.14
CA PRO A 91 7.74 -15.34 6.13
C PRO A 91 8.43 -13.98 6.00
N ILE A 92 7.73 -12.89 6.33
CA ILE A 92 8.34 -11.56 6.41
C ILE A 92 8.23 -11.10 7.85
N PRO A 93 9.22 -11.39 8.71
CA PRO A 93 9.12 -11.06 10.12
C PRO A 93 9.22 -9.56 10.39
N ARG A 94 9.83 -8.82 9.47
CA ARG A 94 10.05 -7.38 9.53
C ARG A 94 9.88 -6.77 8.16
N LEU A 95 8.90 -5.87 8.01
CA LEU A 95 8.74 -5.10 6.78
C LEU A 95 9.80 -4.01 6.68
N PRO A 96 10.27 -3.69 5.46
CA PRO A 96 11.09 -2.50 5.24
C PRO A 96 10.25 -1.24 5.48
N ALA A 97 10.91 -0.10 5.72
CA ALA A 97 10.24 1.20 5.74
C ALA A 97 9.35 1.39 4.49
N ALA A 98 8.16 1.94 4.72
CA ALA A 98 7.03 2.07 3.79
C ALA A 98 6.35 0.74 3.38
N GLY A 99 6.83 -0.40 3.90
CA GLY A 99 6.31 -1.73 3.59
C GLY A 99 4.89 -1.94 4.13
N ALA A 100 4.59 -1.50 5.34
CA ALA A 100 3.25 -1.66 5.90
C ALA A 100 2.23 -0.76 5.19
N VAL A 101 2.65 0.46 4.83
CA VAL A 101 1.85 1.37 4.00
C VAL A 101 1.51 0.71 2.65
N TYR A 102 2.51 0.11 2.00
CA TYR A 102 2.30 -0.61 0.73
C TYR A 102 1.32 -1.77 0.89
N VAL A 103 1.51 -2.61 1.91
CA VAL A 103 0.62 -3.75 2.19
C VAL A 103 -0.82 -3.26 2.37
N GLN A 104 -1.07 -2.24 3.19
CA GLN A 104 -2.44 -1.75 3.43
C GLN A 104 -3.11 -1.23 2.15
N ARG A 105 -2.37 -0.52 1.29
CA ARG A 105 -2.86 -0.07 -0.03
C ARG A 105 -3.22 -1.25 -0.93
N ARG A 106 -2.35 -2.27 -0.99
CA ARG A 106 -2.60 -3.48 -1.81
C ARG A 106 -3.78 -4.28 -1.27
N LEU A 107 -3.90 -4.44 0.05
CA LEU A 107 -5.05 -5.10 0.68
C LEU A 107 -6.35 -4.36 0.38
N LEU A 108 -6.33 -3.03 0.37
CA LEU A 108 -7.50 -2.23 -0.01
C LEU A 108 -7.93 -2.48 -1.46
N ALA A 109 -6.97 -2.55 -2.39
CA ALA A 109 -7.24 -2.91 -3.78
C ALA A 109 -7.82 -4.33 -3.92
N VAL A 110 -7.24 -5.32 -3.21
CA VAL A 110 -7.76 -6.70 -3.18
C VAL A 110 -9.18 -6.74 -2.59
N ALA A 111 -9.44 -5.99 -1.53
CA ALA A 111 -10.78 -5.91 -0.94
C ALA A 111 -11.81 -5.31 -1.92
N ALA A 112 -11.41 -4.31 -2.69
CA ALA A 112 -12.25 -3.70 -3.73
C ALA A 112 -12.56 -4.70 -4.85
N GLU A 113 -11.55 -5.39 -5.38
CA GLU A 113 -11.71 -6.43 -6.41
C GLU A 113 -12.67 -7.54 -5.97
N ARG A 114 -12.58 -7.98 -4.72
CA ARG A 114 -13.50 -8.99 -4.14
C ARG A 114 -14.92 -8.45 -3.93
N LYS A 115 -15.06 -7.16 -3.65
CA LYS A 115 -16.36 -6.49 -3.43
C LYS A 115 -17.08 -6.08 -4.72
N LEU A 116 -16.44 -6.15 -5.89
CA LEU A 116 -17.08 -6.01 -7.21
C LEU A 116 -18.15 -7.08 -7.51
N SER A 117 -18.39 -8.02 -6.58
CA SER A 117 -19.60 -8.86 -6.62
C SER A 117 -20.85 -8.00 -6.35
N PRO A 118 -21.81 -7.94 -7.29
CA PRO A 118 -22.91 -6.97 -7.26
C PRO A 118 -23.83 -7.22 -6.07
N GLY A 119 -23.91 -6.27 -5.13
CA GLY A 119 -24.96 -6.26 -4.11
C GLY A 119 -24.57 -5.85 -2.68
N ARG A 120 -23.30 -5.57 -2.36
CA ARG A 120 -22.87 -5.30 -0.97
C ARG A 120 -22.66 -3.81 -0.65
N HIS A 121 -23.78 -3.18 -0.28
CA HIS A 121 -23.91 -2.02 0.63
C HIS A 121 -23.32 -0.67 0.21
N GLU A 122 -24.12 0.08 -0.54
CA GLU A 122 -23.98 1.51 -0.84
C GLU A 122 -24.44 2.46 0.29
N ARG A 123 -24.67 1.97 1.51
CA ARG A 123 -25.25 2.77 2.60
C ARG A 123 -24.19 3.64 3.26
N MET A 124 -24.52 4.91 3.50
CA MET A 124 -23.68 5.78 4.31
C MET A 124 -23.64 5.28 5.75
N VAL A 125 -22.47 5.36 6.36
CA VAL A 125 -22.21 4.98 7.76
C VAL A 125 -22.22 6.26 8.60
N PRO A 126 -23.03 6.32 9.67
CA PRO A 126 -22.96 7.45 10.60
C PRO A 126 -21.67 7.39 11.41
N SER A 127 -21.05 8.54 11.65
CA SER A 127 -20.01 8.69 12.66
C SER A 127 -20.60 8.46 14.06
N PRO A 128 -19.76 8.21 15.09
CA PRO A 128 -20.21 8.10 16.47
C PRO A 128 -20.96 9.35 16.98
N THR A 129 -20.70 10.52 16.39
CA THR A 129 -21.34 11.80 16.74
C THR A 129 -22.71 12.01 16.09
N GLY A 130 -23.10 11.22 15.08
CA GLY A 130 -24.40 11.29 14.41
C GLY A 130 -24.58 12.41 13.37
N ASP A 131 -23.81 13.50 13.49
CA ASP A 131 -23.88 14.67 12.60
C ASP A 131 -23.08 14.52 11.29
N PHE A 132 -22.34 13.42 11.17
CA PHE A 132 -21.49 13.14 10.01
C PHE A 132 -21.78 11.74 9.47
N TRP A 133 -22.03 11.64 8.18
CA TRP A 133 -22.24 10.37 7.51
C TRP A 133 -21.20 10.23 6.41
N HIS A 134 -20.64 9.03 6.24
CA HIS A 134 -19.58 8.80 5.26
C HIS A 134 -19.75 7.51 4.49
N LYS A 135 -19.16 7.46 3.31
CA LYS A 135 -19.09 6.32 2.41
C LYS A 135 -17.76 6.43 1.64
N CYS A 136 -16.96 5.36 1.62
CA CYS A 136 -15.89 5.20 0.61
C CYS A 136 -16.29 4.06 -0.32
N VAL A 137 -16.31 4.34 -1.62
CA VAL A 137 -16.42 3.36 -2.69
C VAL A 137 -15.05 3.25 -3.35
N ILE A 138 -14.58 2.03 -3.60
CA ILE A 138 -13.25 1.82 -4.17
C ILE A 138 -13.43 1.15 -5.52
N GLU A 139 -13.13 1.89 -6.59
CA GLU A 139 -13.29 1.44 -7.97
C GLU A 139 -12.11 1.92 -8.80
N ASN A 140 -11.58 1.05 -9.67
CA ASN A 140 -10.50 1.37 -10.60
C ASN A 140 -9.26 2.03 -9.94
N GLY A 141 -8.92 1.62 -8.71
CA GLY A 141 -7.77 2.17 -7.97
C GLY A 141 -8.05 3.52 -7.26
N ILE A 142 -9.29 3.99 -7.26
CA ILE A 142 -9.72 5.26 -6.68
C ILE A 142 -10.65 4.99 -5.50
N CYS A 143 -10.42 5.61 -4.34
CA CYS A 143 -11.42 5.71 -3.27
C CYS A 143 -12.23 7.01 -3.48
N ASP A 144 -13.47 6.84 -3.92
CA ASP A 144 -14.51 7.88 -3.98
C ASP A 144 -15.12 8.03 -2.58
N LEU A 145 -14.89 9.18 -1.99
CA LEU A 145 -15.35 9.59 -0.68
C LEU A 145 -16.61 10.42 -0.84
N THR A 146 -17.69 9.98 -0.21
CA THR A 146 -18.91 10.80 -0.07
C THR A 146 -19.18 11.01 1.41
N ILE A 147 -19.29 12.26 1.82
CA ILE A 147 -19.69 12.64 3.17
C ILE A 147 -20.99 13.46 3.15
N LYS A 148 -21.73 13.42 4.26
CA LYS A 148 -22.85 14.31 4.52
C LYS A 148 -22.67 14.94 5.89
N GLN A 149 -22.65 16.27 5.93
CA GLN A 149 -22.44 17.09 7.11
C GLN A 149 -23.35 18.32 7.01
N ASN A 150 -24.10 18.64 8.06
CA ASN A 150 -24.97 19.83 8.10
C ASN A 150 -25.93 19.99 6.91
N GLY A 151 -26.40 18.86 6.35
CA GLY A 151 -27.28 18.84 5.17
C GLY A 151 -26.56 19.01 3.83
N LEU A 152 -25.26 19.30 3.82
CA LEU A 152 -24.43 19.33 2.62
C LEU A 152 -23.87 17.94 2.32
N VAL A 153 -23.77 17.60 1.04
CA VAL A 153 -23.10 16.39 0.55
C VAL A 153 -21.83 16.82 -0.17
N VAL A 154 -20.69 16.33 0.30
CA VAL A 154 -19.37 16.62 -0.28
C VAL A 154 -18.77 15.34 -0.82
N ARG A 155 -18.14 15.43 -1.99
CA ARG A 155 -17.45 14.31 -2.62
C ARG A 155 -16.00 14.65 -2.89
N ALA A 156 -15.12 13.69 -2.67
CA ALA A 156 -13.71 13.78 -3.02
C ALA A 156 -13.20 12.44 -3.51
N ALA A 157 -12.12 12.44 -4.27
CA ALA A 157 -11.52 11.22 -4.79
C ALA A 157 -10.02 11.20 -4.45
N ILE A 158 -9.53 10.05 -3.98
CA ILE A 158 -8.12 9.83 -3.66
C ILE A 158 -7.67 8.53 -4.30
N GLN A 159 -6.52 8.54 -4.98
CA GLN A 159 -5.91 7.31 -5.48
C GLN A 159 -5.49 6.42 -4.31
N ILE A 160 -5.72 5.11 -4.39
CA ILE A 160 -5.30 4.16 -3.34
C ILE A 160 -3.79 4.31 -3.05
N ASP A 161 -2.99 4.51 -4.10
CA ASP A 161 -1.54 4.67 -4.01
C ASP A 161 -1.09 6.00 -3.36
N GLN A 162 -2.03 6.89 -3.02
CA GLN A 162 -1.78 8.13 -2.31
C GLN A 162 -2.26 8.08 -0.85
N LEU A 163 -2.98 7.04 -0.42
CA LEU A 163 -3.49 6.94 0.95
C LEU A 163 -2.34 6.80 1.97
N ASN A 164 -2.32 7.68 2.96
CA ASN A 164 -1.26 7.82 3.93
C ASN A 164 -1.55 6.99 5.19
N PHE A 165 -1.37 5.68 5.07
CA PHE A 165 -1.42 4.76 6.20
C PHE A 165 -0.19 4.92 7.11
N SER A 166 -0.31 4.51 8.37
CA SER A 166 0.82 4.42 9.28
C SER A 166 1.69 3.20 8.95
N ASP A 167 3.01 3.40 8.97
CA ASP A 167 3.99 2.33 8.73
C ASP A 167 4.34 1.55 10.02
N THR A 168 4.04 2.13 11.19
CA THR A 168 4.40 1.59 12.50
C THR A 168 3.21 1.01 13.25
N ASP A 169 2.01 1.56 13.06
CA ASP A 169 0.79 1.07 13.68
C ASP A 169 -0.27 0.76 12.64
N LYS A 170 -0.58 -0.53 12.48
CA LYS A 170 -1.59 -1.00 11.52
C LYS A 170 -3.00 -0.51 11.83
N ASN A 171 -3.28 -0.09 13.06
CA ASN A 171 -4.59 0.30 13.54
C ASN A 171 -4.77 1.82 13.69
N ASP A 172 -3.74 2.62 13.42
CA ASP A 172 -3.75 4.05 13.63
C ASP A 172 -4.59 4.79 12.56
N PRO A 173 -5.77 5.34 12.93
CA PRO A 173 -6.61 6.08 12.01
C PRO A 173 -6.18 7.54 11.85
N ASP A 174 -5.27 8.07 12.67
CA ASP A 174 -5.01 9.51 12.76
C ASP A 174 -4.24 10.02 11.55
N HIS A 175 -3.21 9.30 11.09
CA HIS A 175 -2.43 9.67 9.89
C HIS A 175 -3.32 9.76 8.64
N LEU A 176 -4.19 8.77 8.46
CA LEU A 176 -5.12 8.74 7.34
C LEU A 176 -6.24 9.77 7.54
N GLY A 177 -6.78 9.90 8.76
CA GLY A 177 -7.80 10.87 9.12
C GLY A 177 -7.40 12.31 8.78
N ALA A 178 -6.17 12.71 9.15
CA ALA A 178 -5.63 14.04 8.84
C ALA A 178 -5.42 14.28 7.33
N GLN A 179 -5.19 13.23 6.53
CA GLN A 179 -5.18 13.36 5.07
C GLN A 179 -6.59 13.53 4.51
N LEU A 180 -7.54 12.73 5.00
CA LEU A 180 -8.93 12.76 4.55
C LEU A 180 -9.59 14.10 4.88
N GLU A 181 -9.33 14.65 6.07
CA GLU A 181 -9.78 15.97 6.49
C GLU A 181 -9.33 17.03 5.49
N ARG A 182 -8.02 17.16 5.25
CA ARG A 182 -7.47 18.12 4.28
C ARG A 182 -8.09 17.97 2.89
N THR A 183 -8.29 16.72 2.44
CA THR A 183 -8.86 16.44 1.11
C THR A 183 -10.33 16.85 1.03
N LEU A 184 -11.11 16.57 2.07
CA LEU A 184 -12.53 16.91 2.12
C LEU A 184 -12.76 18.40 2.34
N SER A 185 -11.93 19.07 3.14
CA SER A 185 -11.93 20.53 3.29
C SER A 185 -11.67 21.22 1.93
N GLN A 186 -10.69 20.73 1.16
CA GLN A 186 -10.42 21.21 -0.20
C GLN A 186 -11.59 20.97 -1.16
N ALA A 187 -12.38 19.91 -0.94
CA ALA A 187 -13.60 19.62 -1.70
C ALA A 187 -14.83 20.43 -1.23
N GLY A 188 -14.69 21.26 -0.19
CA GLY A 188 -15.76 22.13 0.31
C GLY A 188 -16.48 21.62 1.56
N ALA A 189 -15.91 20.65 2.29
CA ALA A 189 -16.40 20.28 3.62
C ALA A 189 -16.17 21.42 4.63
N GLN A 190 -17.04 21.51 5.64
CA GLN A 190 -16.93 22.54 6.65
C GLN A 190 -15.92 22.11 7.73
N ASP A 191 -14.83 22.87 7.84
CA ASP A 191 -13.81 22.65 8.86
C ASP A 191 -14.38 22.74 10.27
N GLY A 192 -13.88 21.86 11.15
CA GLY A 192 -14.28 21.82 12.55
C GLY A 192 -14.20 20.43 13.17
N PRO A 193 -14.54 20.30 14.47
CA PRO A 193 -14.38 19.06 15.23
C PRO A 193 -15.26 17.91 14.70
N VAL A 194 -16.39 18.23 14.05
CA VAL A 194 -17.25 17.23 13.41
C VAL A 194 -16.57 16.60 12.20
N LEU A 195 -15.86 17.40 11.40
CA LEU A 195 -15.11 16.90 10.24
C LEU A 195 -13.92 16.05 10.70
N GLU A 196 -13.16 16.50 11.70
CA GLU A 196 -12.04 15.75 12.27
C GLU A 196 -12.49 14.38 12.78
N ALA A 197 -13.50 14.34 13.65
CA ALA A 197 -14.05 13.09 14.20
C ALA A 197 -14.66 12.20 13.10
N GLY A 198 -15.32 12.81 12.12
CA GLY A 198 -15.88 12.13 10.96
C GLY A 198 -14.80 11.48 10.08
N CYS A 199 -13.70 12.20 9.82
CA CYS A 199 -12.58 11.71 9.03
C CYS A 199 -11.81 10.60 9.75
N LYS A 200 -11.65 10.68 11.08
CA LYS A 200 -11.11 9.57 11.89
C LYS A 200 -12.01 8.33 11.79
N SER A 201 -13.34 8.50 11.84
CA SER A 201 -14.29 7.41 11.65
C SER A 201 -14.20 6.79 10.24
N LEU A 202 -14.06 7.61 9.21
CA LEU A 202 -13.90 7.17 7.82
C LEU A 202 -12.54 6.45 7.61
N ALA A 203 -11.46 6.95 8.22
CA ALA A 203 -10.16 6.30 8.21
C ALA A 203 -10.22 4.91 8.87
N ALA A 204 -10.86 4.81 10.05
CA ALA A 204 -11.07 3.54 10.73
C ALA A 204 -11.91 2.56 9.88
N TYR A 205 -12.88 3.06 9.11
CA TYR A 205 -13.62 2.23 8.15
C TYR A 205 -12.70 1.70 7.04
N ILE A 206 -11.89 2.55 6.41
CA ILE A 206 -10.96 2.15 5.35
C ILE A 206 -9.95 1.11 5.86
N LEU A 207 -9.38 1.33 7.04
CA LEU A 207 -8.48 0.38 7.70
C LEU A 207 -9.15 -0.99 7.90
N ARG A 208 -10.39 -1.00 8.41
CA ARG A 208 -11.16 -2.24 8.60
C ARG A 208 -11.41 -2.97 7.28
N VAL A 209 -11.63 -2.24 6.18
CA VAL A 209 -11.79 -2.85 4.85
C VAL A 209 -10.49 -3.50 4.39
N ALA A 210 -9.34 -2.82 4.53
CA ALA A 210 -8.04 -3.37 4.16
C ALA A 210 -7.67 -4.60 5.00
N GLN A 211 -7.80 -4.50 6.34
CA GLN A 211 -7.48 -5.59 7.26
C GLN A 211 -8.50 -6.76 7.22
N GLY A 212 -9.67 -6.55 6.61
CA GLY A 212 -10.71 -7.57 6.46
C GLY A 212 -10.42 -8.62 5.40
N VAL A 213 -9.35 -8.47 4.61
CA VAL A 213 -8.92 -9.44 3.60
C VAL A 213 -8.36 -10.68 4.28
N ARG A 214 -8.85 -11.85 3.85
CA ARG A 214 -8.45 -13.18 4.37
C ARG A 214 -8.20 -14.16 3.23
#